data_AF-A0A2S9FLY0-F1
#
_entry.id   AF-A0A2S9FLY0-F1
#
_cell.length_a   1.000
_cell.length_b   1.000
_cell.length_c   1.000
_cell.angle_alpha   90.00
_cell.angle_beta   90.00
_cell.angle_gamma   90.00
#
_symmetry.space_group_name_H-M   'P 1'
#
loop_
_entity.id
_entity.type
_entity.pdbx_description
1 polymer ?
#
loop_
_entity_poly.entity_id
_entity_poly.type
_entity_poly.pdbx_seq_one_letter_code
_entity_poly.pdbx_strand_id
1 'polypeptide(L)'
;QCRIMASAVSDMVVHGRSGDLDAYLVADKMFHRTLLEASGNEMFRALTGVVAEVLTGRTQHGMMPEKPNIAAIALHDEVARAIRMGEDTQAEQAMRAIIDEAATAVVEEFPGAP
;
A
#
# COMPACT_ATOMS: atom_id res chain seq x y z
N GLN A 1 16.90 1.74 1.08
CA GLN A 1 15.45 2.00 1.17
C GLN A 1 14.66 0.85 1.84
N CYS A 2 15.10 -0.42 1.79
CA CYS A 2 14.35 -1.55 2.39
C CYS A 2 14.04 -1.43 3.89
N ARG A 3 14.89 -0.80 4.69
CA ARG A 3 14.60 -0.57 6.13
C ARG A 3 13.43 0.39 6.34
N ILE A 4 13.28 1.40 5.47
CA ILE A 4 12.17 2.35 5.55
C ILE A 4 10.86 1.66 5.16
N MET A 5 10.87 0.85 4.09
CA MET A 5 9.71 0.03 3.72
C MET A 5 9.29 -0.91 4.84
N ALA A 6 10.24 -1.62 5.47
CA ALA A 6 9.93 -2.51 6.60
C ALA A 6 9.38 -1.75 7.83
N SER A 7 9.90 -0.55 8.13
CA SER A 7 9.36 0.29 9.20
C SER A 7 7.93 0.71 8.92
N ALA A 8 7.66 1.18 7.69
CA ALA A 8 6.32 1.57 7.27
C ALA A 8 5.33 0.39 7.36
N VAL A 9 5.75 -0.82 7.00
CA VAL A 9 4.94 -2.05 7.19
C VAL A 9 4.65 -2.30 8.66
N SER A 10 5.64 -2.18 9.54
CA SER A 10 5.44 -2.32 10.98
C SER A 10 4.41 -1.30 11.50
N ASP A 11 4.51 -0.04 11.06
CA ASP A 11 3.57 1.00 11.45
C ASP A 11 2.15 0.72 10.90
N MET A 12 2.03 0.24 9.66
CA MET A 12 0.75 -0.22 9.09
C MET A 12 0.11 -1.33 9.93
N VAL A 13 0.90 -2.31 10.40
CA VAL A 13 0.40 -3.38 11.28
C VAL A 13 -0.11 -2.81 12.61
N VAL A 14 0.64 -1.89 13.22
CA VAL A 14 0.28 -1.27 14.50
C VAL A 14 -1.03 -0.48 14.36
N HIS A 15 -1.07 0.45 13.40
CA HIS A 15 -2.21 1.34 13.23
C HIS A 15 -3.44 0.60 12.70
N GLY A 16 -3.26 -0.35 11.78
CA GLY A 16 -4.36 -1.17 11.25
C GLY A 16 -5.05 -2.02 12.33
N ARG A 17 -4.31 -2.52 13.33
CA ARG A 17 -4.90 -3.24 14.48
C ARG A 17 -5.71 -2.30 15.37
N SER A 18 -5.23 -1.08 15.59
CA SER A 18 -5.91 -0.08 16.42
C SER A 18 -7.12 0.56 15.73
N GLY A 19 -7.22 0.47 14.40
CA GLY A 19 -8.25 1.18 13.62
C GLY A 19 -7.94 2.66 13.38
N ASP A 20 -6.71 3.11 13.66
CA ASP A 20 -6.27 4.48 13.38
C ASP A 20 -5.95 4.59 11.88
N LEU A 21 -6.99 4.92 11.09
CA LEU A 21 -6.89 4.99 9.63
C LEU A 21 -6.01 6.13 9.13
N ASP A 22 -5.94 7.26 9.87
CA ASP A 22 -5.08 8.38 9.49
C ASP A 22 -3.60 8.03 9.66
N ALA A 23 -3.24 7.43 10.80
CA ALA A 23 -1.87 6.98 11.02
C ALA A 23 -1.48 5.82 10.10
N TYR A 24 -2.42 4.90 9.82
CA TYR A 24 -2.24 3.86 8.80
C TYR A 24 -1.94 4.46 7.42
N LEU A 25 -2.74 5.45 6.98
CA LEU A 25 -2.57 6.11 5.68
C LEU A 25 -1.20 6.79 5.56
N VAL A 26 -0.68 7.38 6.65
CA VAL A 26 0.66 7.97 6.66
C VAL A 26 1.73 6.90 6.41
N ALA A 27 1.62 5.75 7.09
CA ALA A 27 2.55 4.64 6.91
C ALA A 27 2.47 4.04 5.49
N ASP A 28 1.26 3.86 4.96
CA ASP A 28 1.02 3.33 3.63
C ASP A 28 1.58 4.24 2.53
N LYS A 29 1.34 5.55 2.61
CA LYS A 29 1.97 6.55 1.73
C LYS A 29 3.50 6.50 1.80
N MET A 30 4.07 6.35 3.00
CA MET A 30 5.52 6.26 3.18
C MET A 30 6.09 5.03 2.49
N PHE A 31 5.41 3.89 2.58
CA PHE A 31 5.80 2.66 1.90
C PHE A 31 5.84 2.86 0.38
N HIS A 32 4.73 3.29 -0.22
CA HIS A 32 4.61 3.45 -1.67
C HIS A 32 5.56 4.50 -2.24
N ARG A 33 5.73 5.62 -1.53
CA ARG A 33 6.73 6.63 -1.89
C ARG A 33 8.13 6.04 -1.93
N THR A 34 8.51 5.34 -0.87
CA THR A 34 9.84 4.74 -0.75
C THR A 34 10.09 3.71 -1.85
N LEU A 35 9.09 2.89 -2.18
CA LEU A 35 9.14 1.92 -3.26
C LEU A 35 9.39 2.60 -4.62
N LEU A 36 8.60 3.63 -4.96
CA LEU A 36 8.73 4.35 -6.23
C LEU A 36 10.07 5.08 -6.34
N GLU A 37 10.52 5.74 -5.27
CA GLU A 37 11.82 6.39 -5.21
C GLU A 37 12.99 5.40 -5.32
N ALA A 38 12.84 4.19 -4.75
CA ALA A 38 13.86 3.14 -4.82
C ALA A 38 14.05 2.56 -6.23
N SER A 39 13.08 2.73 -7.14
CA SER A 39 13.19 2.25 -8.53
C SER A 39 14.29 2.94 -9.33
N GLY A 40 14.76 4.12 -8.90
CA GLY A 40 15.69 4.95 -9.66
C GLY A 40 15.11 5.53 -10.95
N ASN A 41 13.86 5.23 -11.27
CA ASN A 41 13.16 5.72 -12.46
C ASN A 41 12.47 7.05 -12.15
N GLU A 42 12.91 8.12 -12.79
CA GLU A 42 12.38 9.47 -12.54
C GLU A 42 10.89 9.60 -12.87
N MET A 43 10.42 8.86 -13.88
CA MET A 43 9.00 8.83 -14.26
C MET A 43 8.17 8.19 -13.15
N PHE A 44 8.65 7.10 -12.53
CA PHE A 44 7.94 6.46 -11.41
C PHE A 44 7.97 7.31 -10.15
N ARG A 45 9.09 7.98 -9.87
CA ARG A 45 9.18 8.94 -8.76
C ARG A 45 8.16 10.08 -8.92
N ALA A 46 7.89 10.54 -10.14
CA ALA A 46 6.88 11.56 -10.37
C ALA A 46 5.45 11.10 -10.02
N LEU A 47 5.18 9.79 -10.00
CA LEU A 47 3.87 9.24 -9.65
C LEU A 47 3.58 9.20 -8.14
N THR A 48 4.57 9.47 -7.27
CA THR A 48 4.38 9.43 -5.81
C THR A 48 3.22 10.31 -5.35
N GLY A 49 3.07 11.52 -5.91
CA GLY A 49 1.96 12.41 -5.56
C GLY A 49 0.60 11.82 -5.94
N VAL A 50 0.49 11.28 -7.16
CA VAL A 50 -0.74 10.65 -7.65
C VAL A 50 -1.14 9.46 -6.78
N VAL A 51 -0.19 8.58 -6.45
CA VAL A 51 -0.46 7.43 -5.56
C VAL A 51 -0.92 7.90 -4.18
N ALA A 52 -0.29 8.93 -3.62
CA ALA A 52 -0.70 9.47 -2.32
C ALA A 52 -2.14 10.01 -2.33
N GLU A 53 -2.57 10.68 -3.40
CA GLU A 53 -3.94 11.17 -3.53
C GLU A 53 -4.95 10.01 -3.66
N VAL A 54 -4.64 8.97 -4.43
CA VAL A 54 -5.49 7.77 -4.55
C VAL A 54 -5.70 7.10 -3.19
N LEU A 55 -4.62 6.89 -2.43
CA LEU A 55 -4.70 6.32 -1.08
C LEU A 55 -5.55 7.20 -0.15
N THR A 56 -5.35 8.52 -0.22
CA THR A 56 -6.14 9.50 0.58
C THR A 56 -7.62 9.41 0.25
N GLY A 57 -7.98 9.41 -1.04
CA GLY A 57 -9.35 9.33 -1.48
C GLY A 57 -10.03 8.05 -0.97
N ARG A 58 -9.33 6.91 -1.04
CA ARG A 58 -9.89 5.64 -0.57
C ARG A 58 -10.18 5.66 0.94
N THR A 59 -9.26 6.19 1.75
CA THR A 59 -9.45 6.29 3.20
C THR A 59 -10.55 7.28 3.57
N GLN A 60 -10.56 8.47 2.97
CA GLN A 60 -11.48 9.55 3.36
C GLN A 60 -12.91 9.36 2.83
N HIS A 61 -13.07 8.69 1.69
CA HIS A 61 -14.39 8.44 1.10
C HIS A 61 -15.02 7.11 1.55
N GLY A 62 -14.48 6.47 2.59
CA GLY A 62 -15.03 5.23 3.13
C GLY A 62 -14.90 4.03 2.19
N MET A 63 -13.99 4.09 1.21
CA MET A 63 -13.71 2.96 0.29
C MET A 63 -12.74 1.94 0.91
N MET A 64 -12.55 2.03 2.22
CA MET A 64 -11.79 1.12 3.04
C MET A 64 -12.66 0.69 4.22
N PRO A 65 -12.61 -0.59 4.62
CA PRO A 65 -13.24 -1.02 5.86
C PRO A 65 -12.68 -0.24 7.06
N GLU A 66 -13.44 -0.17 8.16
CA GLU A 66 -13.05 0.50 9.41
C GLU A 66 -11.68 0.02 9.95
N LYS A 67 -11.29 -1.22 9.60
CA LYS A 67 -9.95 -1.75 9.83
C LYS A 67 -9.35 -2.25 8.52
N PRO A 68 -8.10 -1.89 8.20
CA PRO A 68 -7.42 -2.40 7.02
C PRO A 68 -7.35 -3.94 7.03
N ASN A 69 -7.47 -4.52 5.85
CA ASN A 69 -7.39 -5.96 5.68
C ASN A 69 -5.98 -6.47 6.06
N ILE A 70 -5.90 -7.39 7.01
CA ILE A 70 -4.63 -7.99 7.46
C ILE A 70 -3.90 -8.69 6.31
N ALA A 71 -4.63 -9.28 5.36
CA ALA A 71 -4.04 -9.88 4.17
C ALA A 71 -3.36 -8.83 3.29
N ALA A 72 -3.96 -7.64 3.13
CA ALA A 72 -3.36 -6.55 2.39
C ALA A 72 -2.06 -6.07 3.05
N ILE A 73 -2.03 -5.93 4.39
CA ILE A 73 -0.81 -5.55 5.12
C ILE A 73 0.29 -6.62 4.94
N ALA A 74 -0.07 -7.90 4.95
CA ALA A 74 0.89 -8.99 4.74
C ALA A 74 1.55 -8.93 3.35
N LEU A 75 0.82 -8.51 2.31
CA LEU A 75 1.39 -8.32 0.97
C LEU A 75 2.44 -7.21 0.95
N HIS A 76 2.27 -6.15 1.74
CA HIS A 76 3.28 -5.08 1.84
C HIS A 76 4.58 -5.59 2.48
N ASP A 77 4.49 -6.46 3.49
CA ASP A 77 5.65 -7.13 4.06
C ASP A 77 6.35 -8.03 3.02
N GLU A 78 5.57 -8.77 2.24
CA GLU A 78 6.08 -9.63 1.17
C GLU A 78 6.87 -8.84 0.13
N VAL A 79 6.35 -7.67 -0.31
CA VAL A 79 7.06 -6.77 -1.23
C VAL A 79 8.37 -6.27 -0.61
N ALA A 80 8.36 -5.80 0.64
CA ALA A 80 9.56 -5.33 1.32
C ALA A 80 10.61 -6.43 1.48
N ARG A 81 10.16 -7.68 1.72
CA ARG A 81 11.02 -8.87 1.80
C ARG A 81 11.59 -9.22 0.42
N ALA A 82 10.75 -9.35 -0.59
CA ALA A 82 11.16 -9.74 -1.94
C ALA A 82 12.20 -8.76 -2.50
N ILE A 83 11.98 -7.44 -2.36
CA ILE A 83 12.95 -6.43 -2.80
C ILE A 83 14.27 -6.54 -2.05
N ARG A 84 14.23 -6.79 -0.72
CA ARG A 84 15.45 -6.99 0.07
C ARG A 84 16.24 -8.21 -0.38
N MET A 85 15.54 -9.26 -0.84
CA MET A 85 16.15 -10.51 -1.30
C MET A 85 16.53 -10.49 -2.79
N GLY A 86 16.14 -9.45 -3.55
CA GLY A 86 16.35 -9.38 -5.00
C GLY A 86 15.41 -10.30 -5.79
N GLU A 87 14.23 -10.60 -5.24
CA GLU A 87 13.22 -11.50 -5.82
C GLU A 87 12.21 -10.69 -6.66
N ASP A 88 12.65 -10.15 -7.80
CA ASP A 88 11.88 -9.18 -8.60
C ASP A 88 10.48 -9.65 -8.99
N THR A 89 10.36 -10.91 -9.45
CA THR A 89 9.06 -11.51 -9.81
C THR A 89 8.12 -11.58 -8.62
N GLN A 90 8.63 -11.90 -7.43
CA GLN A 90 7.81 -11.98 -6.24
C GLN A 90 7.36 -10.58 -5.77
N ALA A 91 8.25 -9.58 -5.85
CA ALA A 91 7.89 -8.21 -5.54
C ALA A 91 6.80 -7.68 -6.49
N GLU A 92 6.89 -7.98 -7.78
CA GLU A 92 5.88 -7.60 -8.77
C GLU A 92 4.53 -8.30 -8.52
N GLN A 93 4.54 -9.61 -8.28
CA GLN A 93 3.32 -10.38 -7.97
C GLN A 93 2.62 -9.88 -6.71
N ALA A 94 3.37 -9.64 -5.63
CA ALA A 94 2.81 -9.13 -4.39
C ALA A 94 2.26 -7.70 -4.56
N MET A 95 2.93 -6.85 -5.35
CA MET A 95 2.36 -5.53 -5.65
C MET A 95 1.08 -5.59 -6.49
N ARG A 96 1.00 -6.53 -7.44
CA ARG A 96 -0.21 -6.75 -8.23
C ARG A 96 -1.37 -7.19 -7.34
N ALA A 97 -1.11 -8.10 -6.40
CA ALA A 97 -2.12 -8.54 -5.44
C ALA A 97 -2.63 -7.39 -4.53
N ILE A 98 -1.78 -6.41 -4.19
CA ILE A 98 -2.22 -5.20 -3.46
C ILE A 98 -3.20 -4.38 -4.30
N ILE A 99 -2.93 -4.22 -5.60
CA ILE A 99 -3.82 -3.49 -6.52
C ILE A 99 -5.15 -4.24 -6.70
N ASP A 100 -5.11 -5.56 -6.81
CA ASP A 100 -6.31 -6.38 -6.97
C ASP A 100 -7.20 -6.30 -5.72
N GLU A 101 -6.61 -6.40 -4.52
CA GLU A 101 -7.32 -6.19 -3.24
C GLU A 101 -7.95 -4.80 -3.18
N ALA A 102 -7.19 -3.78 -3.56
CA ALA A 102 -7.67 -2.41 -3.57
C ALA A 102 -8.85 -2.22 -4.52
N ALA A 103 -8.80 -2.83 -5.70
CA ALA A 103 -9.88 -2.79 -6.69
C ALA A 103 -11.12 -3.53 -6.18
N THR A 104 -10.96 -4.71 -5.56
CA THR A 104 -12.08 -5.44 -4.95
C THR A 104 -12.75 -4.64 -3.84
N ALA A 105 -11.98 -4.02 -2.94
CA ALA A 105 -12.53 -3.20 -1.86
C ALA A 105 -13.39 -2.02 -2.37
N VAL A 106 -12.99 -1.39 -3.48
CA VAL A 106 -13.77 -0.31 -4.11
C VAL A 106 -15.07 -0.84 -4.74
N VAL A 107 -15.04 -2.04 -5.33
CA VAL A 107 -16.23 -2.66 -5.96
C VAL A 107 -17.23 -3.15 -4.91
N GLU A 108 -16.77 -3.69 -3.78
CA GLU A 108 -17.66 -4.16 -2.70
C GLU A 108 -18.43 -3.01 -2.03
N GLU A 109 -17.84 -1.82 -1.92
CA GLU A 109 -18.50 -0.62 -1.39
C GLU A 109 -19.50 0.01 -2.40
N PHE A 110 -19.28 -0.22 -3.71
CA PHE A 110 -20.16 0.24 -4.79
C PHE A 110 -20.60 -0.91 -5.73
N PRO A 111 -21.50 -1.82 -5.28
CA PRO A 111 -22.05 -2.86 -6.13
C PRO A 111 -22.96 -2.23 -7.20
N GLY A 112 -22.37 -1.74 -8.29
CA GLY A 112 -23.07 -1.05 -9.38
C GLY A 112 -22.37 0.13 -10.05
N ALA A 113 -21.08 0.41 -9.76
CA ALA A 113 -20.30 1.28 -10.64
C ALA A 113 -20.26 0.67 -12.06
N PRO A 114 -20.43 1.48 -13.13
CA PRO A 114 -20.79 1.02 -14.47
C PRO A 114 -19.81 0.05 -15.12
#